data_AF-A0A964D4C2-F1
#
_entry.id   AF-A0A964D4C2-F1
#
_cell.length_a   1.000
_cell.length_b   1.000
_cell.length_c   1.000
_cell.angle_alpha   90.00
_cell.angle_beta   90.00
_cell.angle_gamma   90.00
#
_symmetry.space_group_name_H-M   'P 1'
#
loop_
_entity.id
_entity.type
_entity.pdbx_description
1 polymer ?
#
loop_
_entity_poly.entity_id
_entity_poly.type
_entity_poly.pdbx_seq_one_letter_code
_entity_poly.pdbx_strand_id
1 'polypeptide(L)'
;MAAGVAVGETPLFITLGEPEAQLRANAETLGFDMEAMAFLDLSPSSEFFTEVQTYDIFSPSEVEREPTTQKIIDRVQAVNFYSAAPLRIG
;
A
#
# COMPACT_ATOMS: atom_id res chain seq x y z
N MET A 1 15.01 0.22 2.54
CA MET A 1 14.29 -0.35 3.70
C MET A 1 15.14 -0.33 4.96
N ALA A 2 16.24 -1.10 5.02
CA ALA A 2 17.05 -1.22 6.24
C ALA A 2 17.52 0.12 6.84
N ALA A 3 17.90 1.11 6.01
CA ALA A 3 18.33 2.41 6.49
C ALA A 3 17.21 3.20 7.22
N GLY A 4 15.97 3.16 6.73
CA GLY A 4 14.81 3.82 7.36
C GLY A 4 14.40 3.09 8.65
N VAL A 5 14.33 1.76 8.60
CA VAL A 5 14.06 0.93 9.78
C VAL A 5 15.11 1.17 10.88
N ALA A 6 16.39 1.30 10.51
CA ALA A 6 17.47 1.56 11.44
C ALA A 6 17.36 2.92 12.17
N VAL A 7 16.63 3.88 11.60
CA VAL A 7 16.35 5.19 12.23
C VAL A 7 14.94 5.29 12.80
N GLY A 8 14.21 4.17 12.90
CA GLY A 8 12.88 4.09 13.50
C GLY A 8 11.72 4.47 12.58
N GLU A 9 11.97 4.62 11.28
CA GLU A 9 10.91 4.85 10.29
C GLU A 9 10.20 3.54 9.93
N THR A 10 8.92 3.65 9.56
CA THR A 10 8.13 2.55 9.00
C THR A 10 8.06 2.72 7.48
N PRO A 11 8.77 1.91 6.67
CA PRO A 11 8.68 1.99 5.21
C PRO A 11 7.28 1.61 4.73
N LEU A 12 6.74 2.37 3.77
CA LEU A 12 5.49 2.05 3.07
C LEU A 12 5.80 1.53 1.65
N PHE A 13 5.30 0.34 1.32
CA PHE A 13 5.33 -0.22 -0.02
C PHE A 13 3.96 -0.08 -0.69
N ILE A 14 3.93 0.49 -1.89
CA ILE A 14 2.70 0.70 -2.66
C ILE A 14 2.81 -0.13 -3.95
N THR A 15 1.86 -1.03 -4.18
CA THR A 15 1.83 -1.93 -5.34
C THR A 15 0.57 -1.74 -6.16
N LEU A 16 0.69 -1.82 -7.48
CA LEU A 16 -0.43 -1.83 -8.43
C LEU A 16 -0.48 -3.15 -9.23
N GLY A 17 0.53 -4.01 -9.08
CA GLY A 17 0.75 -5.16 -9.97
C GLY A 17 0.57 -6.52 -9.30
N GLU A 18 0.99 -6.64 -8.05
CA GLU A 18 0.91 -7.88 -7.27
C GLU A 18 0.26 -7.65 -5.92
N PRO A 19 -0.61 -8.57 -5.46
CA PRO A 19 -1.22 -8.45 -4.15
C PRO A 19 -0.21 -8.53 -3.00
N GLU A 20 -0.50 -7.86 -1.89
CA GLU A 20 0.37 -7.87 -0.68
C GLU A 20 0.71 -9.30 -0.23
N ALA A 21 -0.28 -10.20 -0.22
CA ALA A 21 -0.09 -11.58 0.21
C ALA A 21 0.96 -12.32 -0.64
N GLN A 22 0.96 -12.05 -1.96
CA GLN A 22 1.92 -12.66 -2.87
C GLN A 22 3.32 -12.07 -2.71
N LEU A 23 3.41 -10.76 -2.52
CA LEU A 23 4.68 -10.08 -2.21
C LEU A 23 5.32 -10.63 -0.93
N ARG A 24 4.52 -10.83 0.12
CA ARG A 24 5.00 -11.42 1.39
C ARG A 24 5.49 -12.86 1.21
N ALA A 25 4.71 -13.70 0.53
CA ALA A 25 5.12 -15.09 0.26
C ALA A 25 6.42 -15.18 -0.57
N ASN A 26 6.57 -14.30 -1.56
CA ASN A 26 7.79 -14.21 -2.37
C ASN A 26 8.99 -13.76 -1.51
N ALA A 27 8.78 -12.78 -0.63
CA ALA A 27 9.82 -12.27 0.25
C ALA A 27 10.32 -13.32 1.24
N GLU A 28 9.41 -14.07 1.86
CA GLU A 28 9.74 -15.20 2.74
C GLU A 28 10.58 -16.24 2.01
N THR A 29 10.22 -16.58 0.78
CA THR A 29 10.97 -17.54 -0.06
C THR A 29 12.40 -17.06 -0.36
N LEU A 30 12.59 -15.74 -0.48
CA LEU A 30 13.88 -15.12 -0.77
C LEU A 30 14.67 -14.74 0.50
N GLY A 31 14.13 -15.00 1.69
CA GLY A 31 14.77 -14.68 2.97
C GLY A 31 14.74 -13.20 3.33
N PHE A 32 13.80 -12.43 2.78
CA PHE A 32 13.59 -11.02 3.14
C PHE A 32 12.56 -10.89 4.25
N ASP A 33 12.93 -10.17 5.31
CA ASP A 33 12.00 -9.77 6.38
C ASP A 33 11.24 -8.50 5.97
N MET A 34 9.91 -8.59 5.99
CA MET A 34 8.97 -7.52 5.67
C MET A 34 8.02 -7.19 6.84
N GLU A 35 8.29 -7.66 8.05
CA GLU A 35 7.43 -7.39 9.22
C GLU A 35 7.35 -5.90 9.54
N ALA A 36 8.47 -5.20 9.47
CA ALA A 36 8.54 -3.76 9.75
C ALA A 36 7.96 -2.86 8.63
N MET A 37 7.44 -3.46 7.55
CA MET A 37 6.96 -2.74 6.38
C MET A 37 5.44 -2.63 6.36
N ALA A 38 4.96 -1.40 6.16
CA ALA A 38 3.58 -1.12 5.84
C ALA A 38 3.32 -1.33 4.35
N PHE A 39 2.11 -1.78 4.01
CA PHE A 39 1.68 -1.99 2.63
C PHE A 39 0.44 -1.18 2.29
N LEU A 40 0.37 -0.80 1.01
CA LEU A 40 -0.84 -0.36 0.31
C LEU A 40 -0.97 -1.17 -0.98
N ASP A 41 -1.90 -2.10 -0.97
CA ASP A 41 -2.26 -2.87 -2.15
C ASP A 41 -3.32 -2.13 -2.96
N LEU A 42 -2.93 -1.68 -4.15
CA LEU A 42 -3.80 -1.06 -5.16
C LEU A 42 -3.92 -1.94 -6.40
N SER A 43 -3.47 -3.20 -6.33
CA SER A 43 -3.65 -4.14 -7.42
C SER A 43 -5.16 -4.38 -7.63
N PRO A 44 -5.61 -4.53 -8.89
CA PRO A 44 -7.02 -4.79 -9.16
C PRO A 44 -7.44 -6.12 -8.54
N SER A 45 -8.58 -6.14 -7.85
CA SER A 45 -9.14 -7.40 -7.37
C SER A 45 -9.61 -8.25 -8.56
N SER A 46 -9.73 -9.55 -8.36
CA SER A 46 -10.30 -10.43 -9.39
C SER A 46 -11.74 -10.04 -9.74
N GLU A 47 -12.48 -9.46 -8.80
CA GLU A 47 -13.85 -8.97 -8.99
C GLU A 47 -13.92 -7.78 -9.94
N PHE A 48 -12.91 -6.90 -9.93
CA PHE A 48 -12.81 -5.74 -10.83
C PHE A 48 -12.89 -6.17 -12.32
N PHE A 49 -12.20 -7.24 -12.70
CA PHE A 49 -12.26 -7.77 -14.07
C PHE A 49 -13.62 -8.39 -14.44
N THR A 50 -14.44 -8.71 -13.45
CA THR A 50 -15.78 -9.28 -13.64
C THR A 50 -16.82 -8.18 -13.87
N GLU A 51 -16.65 -7.02 -13.24
CA GLU A 51 -17.56 -5.86 -13.32
C GLU A 51 -17.28 -4.91 -14.51
N VAL A 52 -16.04 -4.87 -15.00
CA VAL A 52 -15.60 -4.02 -16.14
C VAL A 52 -16.35 -4.32 -17.46
N GLN A 53 -17.11 -5.41 -17.55
CA GLN A 53 -17.96 -5.71 -18.72
C GLN A 53 -19.11 -4.72 -18.94
N THR A 54 -19.41 -3.81 -17.98
CA THR A 54 -20.58 -2.89 -18.06
C THR A 54 -20.21 -1.40 -18.20
N TYR A 55 -18.92 -1.05 -18.19
CA TYR A 55 -18.49 0.36 -18.19
C TYR A 55 -18.26 0.88 -19.62
N ASP A 56 -19.29 1.48 -20.24
CA ASP A 56 -19.25 1.93 -21.66
C ASP A 56 -19.11 3.48 -21.82
N ILE A 57 -19.01 4.26 -20.73
CA ILE A 57 -19.15 5.74 -20.84
C ILE A 57 -17.93 6.54 -20.34
N PHE A 58 -17.09 5.96 -19.48
CA PHE A 58 -15.83 6.59 -19.04
C PHE A 58 -14.69 5.59 -19.10
N SER A 59 -13.47 6.03 -19.44
CA SER A 59 -12.30 5.16 -19.32
C SER A 59 -12.09 4.82 -17.83
N PRO A 60 -11.78 3.56 -17.47
CA PRO A 60 -11.51 3.17 -16.08
C PRO A 60 -10.51 4.11 -15.39
N SER A 61 -9.50 4.53 -16.17
CA SER A 61 -8.48 5.51 -15.85
C SER A 61 -8.99 6.87 -15.34
N GLU A 62 -10.16 7.33 -15.79
CA GLU A 62 -10.75 8.61 -15.37
C GLU A 62 -11.55 8.50 -14.08
N VAL A 63 -12.18 7.35 -13.81
CA VAL A 63 -12.94 7.09 -12.59
C VAL A 63 -12.04 6.67 -11.43
N GLU A 64 -10.90 6.02 -11.71
CA GLU A 64 -10.03 5.42 -10.70
C GLU A 64 -8.94 6.36 -10.15
N ARG A 65 -8.63 7.46 -10.84
CA ARG A 65 -7.46 8.29 -10.52
C ARG A 65 -7.61 9.06 -9.21
N GLU A 66 -8.77 9.69 -8.98
CA GLU A 66 -9.06 10.37 -7.72
C GLU A 66 -9.09 9.41 -6.52
N PRO A 67 -9.85 8.29 -6.54
CA PRO A 67 -9.89 7.37 -5.41
C PRO A 67 -8.53 6.71 -5.12
N THR A 68 -7.72 6.47 -6.15
CA THR A 68 -6.34 5.97 -5.98
C THR A 68 -5.45 6.98 -5.23
N THR A 69 -5.52 8.25 -5.64
CA THR A 69 -4.71 9.31 -5.02
C THR A 69 -5.09 9.51 -3.56
N GLN A 70 -6.40 9.48 -3.23
CA GLN A 70 -6.87 9.57 -1.85
C GLN A 70 -6.37 8.40 -0.99
N LYS A 71 -6.47 7.16 -1.48
CA LYS A 71 -5.93 5.96 -0.77
C LYS A 71 -4.44 6.10 -0.43
N ILE A 72 -3.65 6.65 -1.36
CA ILE A 72 -2.22 6.90 -1.13
C ILE A 72 -2.02 7.95 -0.04
N ILE A 73 -2.73 9.08 -0.12
CA ILE A 73 -2.65 10.15 0.88
C ILE A 73 -3.00 9.63 2.27
N ASP A 74 -4.14 8.96 2.40
CA ASP A 74 -4.64 8.41 3.66
C ASP A 74 -3.63 7.44 4.27
N ARG A 75 -3.03 6.58 3.44
CA ARG A 75 -2.07 5.59 3.92
C ARG A 75 -0.75 6.21 4.35
N VAL A 76 -0.23 7.17 3.58
CA VAL A 76 1.01 7.89 3.94
C VAL A 76 0.82 8.61 5.27
N GLN A 77 -0.32 9.28 5.45
CA GLN A 77 -0.66 9.94 6.72
C GLN A 77 -0.70 8.93 7.87
N ALA A 78 -1.43 7.82 7.70
CA ALA A 78 -1.53 6.79 8.72
C ALA A 78 -0.16 6.26 9.17
N VAL A 79 0.73 5.93 8.22
CA VAL A 79 2.08 5.42 8.53
C VAL A 79 2.93 6.46 9.27
N ASN A 80 2.86 7.72 8.86
CA ASN A 80 3.59 8.80 9.51
C ASN A 80 3.15 9.04 10.97
N PHE A 81 1.86 8.89 11.27
CA PHE A 81 1.37 9.01 12.64
C PHE A 81 1.80 7.86 13.56
N TYR A 82 1.98 6.64 13.05
CA TYR A 82 2.53 5.52 13.85
C TYR A 82 4.03 5.69 14.15
N SER A 83 4.78 6.39 13.29
CA SER A 83 6.20 6.67 13.51
C SER A 83 6.43 7.78 14.55
N ALA A 84 5.44 8.63 14.80
CA ALA A 84 5.49 9.67 15.83
C ALA A 84 4.94 9.12 17.16
N ALA A 85 5.82 8.58 18.01
CA ALA A 85 5.44 8.21 19.38
C ALA A 85 4.76 9.40 20.11
N PRO A 86 3.77 9.17 21.00
CA PRO A 86 3.09 10.25 21.68
C PRO A 86 4.09 11.02 22.55
N LEU A 87 4.09 12.35 22.42
CA LEU A 87 4.79 13.26 23.32
C LEU A 87 4.43 12.90 24.77
N ARG A 88 5.36 12.27 25.49
CA ARG A 88 5.28 12.13 26.95
C ARG A 88 5.52 13.51 27.55
N ILE A 89 4.45 14.27 27.72
CA ILE A 89 4.40 15.41 28.63
C ILE A 89 4.47 14.86 30.06
N GLY A 90 5.64 15.03 30.68
CA GLY A 90 5.86 14.81 32.10
C GLY A 90 5.45 16.01 32.94
#